data_AF-A0A8S2QY66-F1
#
_entry.id   AF-A0A8S2QY66-F1
#
_cell.length_a   1.000
_cell.length_b   1.000
_cell.length_c   1.000
_cell.angle_alpha   90.00
_cell.angle_beta   90.00
_cell.angle_gamma   90.00
#
_symmetry.space_group_name_H-M   'P 1'
#
loop_
_entity.id
_entity.type
_entity.pdbx_description
1 polymer ?
#
loop_
_entity_poly.entity_id
_entity_poly.type
_entity_poly.pdbx_seq_one_letter_code
_entity_poly.pdbx_strand_id
1 'polypeptide(L)'
;MINYDSQLHPWHLHGYSVEFTAIEKVPNLNSTECNQTQRGVRSFNYNTILQPLDSTPPVRSAGDSFTVPSESYVVFQFTVNNPGLWCYIVTWN
;
A
#
# COMPACT_ATOMS: atom_id res chain seq x y z
N MET A 1 -3.15 -0.84 -0.78
CA MET A 1 -2.76 -0.08 -1.99
C MET A 1 -1.67 -0.82 -2.74
N ILE A 2 -1.68 -0.75 -4.07
CA ILE A 2 -0.71 -1.42 -4.95
C ILE A 2 -0.05 -0.35 -5.82
N ASN A 3 1.28 -0.39 -5.92
CA ASN A 3 2.06 0.45 -6.82
C ASN A 3 2.56 -0.36 -8.01
N TYR A 4 2.05 -0.04 -9.20
CA TYR A 4 2.39 -0.70 -10.46
C TYR A 4 3.59 -0.06 -11.17
N ASP A 5 4.04 1.10 -10.69
CA ASP A 5 5.07 1.88 -11.32
C ASP A 5 6.46 1.55 -10.76
N SER A 6 7.48 1.85 -11.56
CA SER A 6 8.89 1.72 -11.17
C SER A 6 9.35 2.85 -10.23
N GLN A 7 8.48 3.81 -9.96
CA GLN A 7 8.73 4.96 -9.09
C GLN A 7 8.14 4.74 -7.69
N LEU A 8 8.67 5.49 -6.73
CA LEU A 8 8.14 5.55 -5.37
C LEU A 8 7.03 6.61 -5.31
N HIS A 9 5.94 6.30 -4.60
CA HIS A 9 4.80 7.19 -4.49
C HIS A 9 4.53 7.52 -3.02
N PRO A 10 4.79 8.76 -2.58
CA PRO A 10 4.39 9.26 -1.28
C PRO A 10 2.89 9.55 -1.26
N TRP A 11 2.19 9.10 -0.22
CA TRP A 11 0.75 9.25 -0.03
C TRP A 11 0.45 9.85 1.32
N HIS A 12 -0.62 10.65 1.38
CA HIS A 12 -1.14 11.24 2.59
C HIS A 12 -2.66 11.11 2.66
N LEU A 13 -3.18 10.76 3.83
CA LEU A 13 -4.61 10.67 4.12
C LEU A 13 -5.03 11.77 5.11
N HIS A 14 -5.90 12.67 4.67
CA HIS A 14 -6.41 13.72 5.53
C HIS A 14 -7.35 13.16 6.61
N GLY A 15 -7.24 13.71 7.82
CA GLY A 15 -8.20 13.46 8.91
C GLY A 15 -8.02 12.14 9.65
N TYR A 16 -7.04 11.31 9.27
CA TYR A 16 -6.79 10.01 9.87
C TYR A 16 -5.30 9.71 10.00
N SER A 17 -4.94 9.03 11.09
CA SER A 17 -3.72 8.22 11.14
C SER A 17 -4.11 6.78 10.80
N VAL A 18 -3.28 6.10 10.01
CA VAL A 18 -3.48 4.70 9.63
C VAL A 18 -2.45 3.80 10.30
N GLU A 19 -2.84 2.57 10.60
CA GLU A 19 -1.99 1.52 11.15
C GLU A 19 -1.50 0.62 10.01
N PHE A 20 -0.20 0.60 9.76
CA PHE A 20 0.41 -0.23 8.71
C PHE A 20 0.66 -1.64 9.21
N THR A 21 0.20 -2.62 8.45
CA THR A 21 0.30 -4.05 8.81
C THR A 21 1.26 -4.79 7.87
N ALA A 22 1.40 -4.31 6.63
CA ALA A 22 2.39 -4.81 5.68
C ALA A 22 2.85 -3.72 4.69
N ILE A 23 4.13 -3.72 4.35
CA ILE A 23 4.71 -2.98 3.23
C ILE A 23 5.82 -3.81 2.59
N GLU A 24 5.57 -4.36 1.41
CA GLU A 24 6.46 -5.36 0.82
C GLU A 24 6.45 -5.28 -0.71
N LYS A 25 7.57 -5.66 -1.33
CA LYS A 25 7.64 -5.82 -2.79
C LYS A 25 6.82 -7.02 -3.22
N VAL A 26 6.21 -6.94 -4.41
CA VAL A 26 5.59 -8.13 -5.01
C VAL A 26 6.70 -9.14 -5.33
N PRO A 27 6.60 -10.40 -4.88
CA PRO A 27 7.65 -11.39 -5.07
C PRO A 27 7.69 -11.88 -6.53
N ASN A 28 8.86 -12.42 -6.93
CA ASN A 28 9.07 -13.09 -8.22
C ASN A 28 8.80 -12.22 -9.47
N LEU A 29 8.94 -10.91 -9.36
CA LEU A 29 8.91 -10.04 -10.54
C LEU A 29 10.19 -10.23 -11.35
N ASN A 30 10.07 -10.64 -12.61
CA ASN A 30 11.19 -10.72 -13.53
C ASN A 30 11.45 -9.33 -14.15
N SER A 31 12.54 -8.69 -13.72
CA SER A 31 12.91 -7.33 -14.15
C SER A 31 13.69 -7.26 -15.46
N THR A 32 14.06 -8.40 -16.06
CA THR A 32 14.90 -8.42 -17.27
C THR A 32 14.13 -8.20 -18.57
N GLU A 33 12.80 -8.20 -18.53
CA GLU A 33 11.96 -7.98 -19.71
C GLU A 33 11.06 -6.75 -19.56
N CYS A 34 10.89 -6.01 -20.67
CA CYS A 34 10.06 -4.81 -20.71
C CYS A 34 8.61 -5.15 -20.28
N ASN A 35 8.05 -4.35 -19.36
CA ASN A 35 6.66 -4.45 -18.90
C ASN A 35 6.30 -5.76 -18.16
N GLN A 36 7.26 -6.64 -17.85
CA GLN A 36 6.97 -7.85 -17.06
C GLN A 36 6.72 -7.56 -15.58
N THR A 37 7.42 -6.58 -15.00
CA THR A 37 7.18 -6.18 -13.61
C THR A 37 5.76 -5.64 -13.42
N GLN A 38 5.32 -4.71 -14.27
CA GLN A 38 3.96 -4.18 -14.23
C GLN A 38 2.90 -5.27 -14.43
N ARG A 39 3.11 -6.20 -15.37
CA ARG A 39 2.21 -7.36 -15.56
C ARG A 39 2.20 -8.27 -14.33
N GLY A 40 3.35 -8.55 -13.73
CA GLY A 40 3.48 -9.38 -12.53
C GLY A 40 2.78 -8.77 -11.32
N VAL A 41 2.91 -7.46 -11.11
CA VAL A 41 2.17 -6.74 -10.06
C VAL A 41 0.65 -6.84 -10.34
N ARG A 42 0.21 -6.68 -11.59
CA ARG A 42 -1.22 -6.80 -11.96
C ARG A 42 -1.79 -8.22 -11.80
N SER A 43 -0.99 -9.25 -12.02
CA SER A 43 -1.43 -10.65 -11.95
C SER A 43 -1.24 -11.30 -10.58
N PHE A 44 -0.57 -10.63 -9.64
CA PHE A 44 -0.37 -11.15 -8.30
C PHE A 44 -1.70 -11.35 -7.57
N ASN A 45 -1.88 -12.51 -6.95
CA ASN A 45 -3.09 -12.80 -6.18
C ASN A 45 -2.98 -12.18 -4.79
N TYR A 46 -3.41 -10.93 -4.64
CA TYR A 46 -3.36 -10.20 -3.36
C TYR A 46 -4.22 -10.81 -2.25
N ASN A 47 -5.18 -11.68 -2.55
CA ASN A 47 -5.96 -12.35 -1.50
C ASN A 47 -5.10 -13.28 -0.63
N THR A 48 -3.91 -13.69 -1.09
CA THR A 48 -2.99 -14.53 -0.31
C THR A 48 -2.25 -13.76 0.79
N ILE A 49 -2.20 -12.42 0.70
CA ILE A 49 -1.50 -11.56 1.67
C ILE A 49 -2.44 -10.77 2.56
N LEU A 50 -3.73 -10.69 2.20
CA LEU A 50 -4.72 -10.01 3.01
C LEU A 50 -5.02 -10.87 4.24
N GLN A 51 -4.91 -10.23 5.39
CA GLN A 51 -5.30 -10.83 6.67
C GLN A 51 -6.83 -10.98 6.71
N PRO A 52 -7.37 -11.99 7.41
CA PRO A 52 -8.80 -12.11 7.66
C PRO A 52 -9.37 -10.84 8.31
N LEU A 53 -10.61 -10.45 7.95
CA LEU A 53 -11.24 -9.22 8.44
C LEU A 53 -11.46 -9.20 9.96
N ASP A 54 -11.53 -10.38 10.57
CA ASP A 54 -11.71 -10.60 12.01
C ASP A 54 -10.37 -10.74 12.77
N SER A 55 -9.24 -10.60 12.07
CA SER A 55 -7.91 -10.66 12.67
C SER A 55 -7.39 -9.28 13.05
N THR A 56 -6.56 -9.23 14.11
CA THR A 56 -5.85 -8.02 14.52
C THR A 56 -4.36 -8.20 14.19
N PRO A 57 -3.92 -7.89 12.97
CA PRO A 57 -2.53 -8.06 12.58
C PRO A 57 -1.60 -7.15 13.40
N PRO A 58 -0.32 -7.54 13.58
CA PRO A 58 0.64 -6.71 14.27
C PRO A 58 0.86 -5.40 13.50
N VAL A 59 0.70 -4.27 14.19
CA VAL A 59 0.98 -2.94 13.66
C VAL A 59 2.49 -2.74 13.61
N ARG A 60 3.02 -2.48 12.42
CA ARG A 60 4.45 -2.23 12.20
C ARG A 60 4.82 -0.76 12.39
N SER A 61 3.92 0.13 11.99
CA SER A 61 4.04 1.58 12.16
C SER A 61 2.66 2.22 12.06
N ALA A 62 2.55 3.49 12.48
CA ALA A 62 1.34 4.28 12.29
C ALA A 62 1.70 5.71 11.88
N GLY A 63 0.82 6.35 11.10
CA GLY A 63 0.99 7.73 10.65
C GLY A 63 -0.05 8.12 9.61
N ASP A 64 -0.02 9.38 9.17
CA ASP A 64 -0.91 9.90 8.13
C ASP A 64 -0.28 9.93 6.73
N SER A 65 1.04 9.72 6.67
CA SER A 65 1.87 9.86 5.47
C SER A 65 2.81 8.68 5.32
N PHE A 66 2.93 8.15 4.11
CA PHE A 66 3.76 6.97 3.83
C PHE A 66 4.18 6.90 2.37
N THR A 67 5.33 6.30 2.10
CA THR A 67 5.81 6.06 0.74
C THR A 67 5.61 4.62 0.36
N VAL A 68 4.95 4.37 -0.77
CA VAL A 68 4.84 3.04 -1.37
C VAL A 68 6.00 2.86 -2.35
N PRO A 69 6.94 1.93 -2.10
CA PRO A 69 8.06 1.64 -3.00
C PRO A 69 7.59 1.19 -4.38
N SER A 70 8.49 1.19 -5.36
CA SER A 70 8.20 0.66 -6.68
C SER A 70 7.78 -0.80 -6.65
N GLU A 71 6.80 -1.14 -7.49
CA GLU A 71 6.37 -2.53 -7.74
C GLU A 71 6.02 -3.29 -6.44
N SER A 72 5.35 -2.59 -5.53
CA SER A 72 5.11 -3.03 -4.15
C SER A 72 3.66 -2.84 -3.75
N TYR A 73 3.33 -3.29 -2.54
CA TYR A 73 2.04 -3.04 -1.92
C TYR A 73 2.20 -2.56 -0.48
N VAL A 74 1.16 -1.89 -0.01
CA VAL A 74 0.98 -1.56 1.40
C VAL A 74 -0.43 -1.96 1.84
N VAL A 75 -0.52 -2.51 3.05
CA VAL A 75 -1.78 -2.82 3.74
C VAL A 75 -1.81 -1.98 5.01
N PHE A 76 -2.91 -1.25 5.19
CA PHE A 76 -3.15 -0.45 6.38
C PHE A 76 -4.62 -0.55 6.77
N GLN A 77 -4.88 -0.30 8.05
CA GLN A 77 -6.22 -0.24 8.64
C GLN A 77 -6.38 1.07 9.39
N PHE A 78 -7.61 1.57 9.49
CA PHE A 78 -7.95 2.74 10.29
C PHE A 78 -9.44 2.69 10.64
N THR A 79 -9.80 3.33 11.74
CA THR A 79 -11.21 3.42 12.15
C THR A 79 -11.82 4.67 11.54
N VAL A 80 -12.93 4.52 10.81
CA VAL A 80 -13.68 5.64 10.21
C VAL A 80 -14.57 6.27 11.28
N ASN A 81 -13.97 7.10 12.15
CA ASN A 81 -14.64 7.76 13.26
C ASN A 81 -14.57 9.30 13.21
N ASN A 82 -14.12 9.87 12.09
CA ASN A 82 -14.00 11.31 11.90
C ASN A 82 -14.93 11.76 10.75
N PRO A 83 -16.12 12.32 11.03
CA PRO A 83 -17.04 12.79 9.99
C PRO A 83 -16.47 14.00 9.22
N GLY A 84 -16.49 13.95 7.89
CA GLY A 84 -15.97 15.03 7.06
C GLY A 84 -15.71 14.60 5.62
N LEU A 85 -15.22 15.54 4.82
CA LEU A 85 -14.70 15.27 3.48
C LEU A 85 -13.19 15.07 3.59
N TRP A 86 -12.71 13.90 3.17
CA TRP A 86 -11.31 13.51 3.30
C TRP A 86 -10.69 13.28 1.94
N CYS A 87 -9.52 13.88 1.72
CA CYS A 87 -8.74 13.70 0.51
C CYS A 87 -7.63 12.68 0.76
N TYR A 88 -7.36 11.87 -0.26
CA TYR A 88 -6.26 10.93 -0.31
C TYR A 88 -5.41 11.22 -1.54
N ILE A 89 -4.18 11.71 -1.33
CA ILE A 89 -3.38 12.38 -2.36
C ILE A 89 -1.91 11.97 -2.33
N VAL A 90 -1.23 12.18 -3.47
CA VAL A 90 0.24 12.08 -3.57
C VAL A 90 0.89 13.35 -3.01
N THR A 91 1.92 13.20 -2.18
CA THR A 91 2.61 14.34 -1.54
C THR A 91 4.09 14.41 -1.93
N TRP A 92 4.52 15.45 -2.63
CA TRP A 92 5.94 15.67 -2.87
C TRP A 92 6.57 16.38 -1.66
N ASN A 93 7.64 15.81 -1.10
CA ASN A 93 8.49 16.52 -0.12
C ASN A 93 9.35 17.57 -0.82
#